data_AF-A0A821ICI8-F1
#
_entry.id   AF-A0A821ICI8-F1
#
_cell.length_a   1.000
_cell.length_b   1.000
_cell.length_c   1.000
_cell.angle_alpha   90.00
_cell.angle_beta   90.00
_cell.angle_gamma   90.00
#
_symmetry.space_group_name_H-M   'P 1'
#
loop_
_entity.id
_entity.type
_entity.pdbx_description
1 polymer ?
#
loop_
_entity_poly.entity_id
_entity_poly.type
_entity_poly.pdbx_seq_one_letter_code
_entity_poly.pdbx_strand_id
1 'polypeptide(L)'
;MNTSKLYVFQRTPAWVIPRIDRPIHAWEKRLFMMFPIIQKFIRGIIYWIYESTALSFTYRLPIRHICQELISYNLIRQVKDEELRRKLAPSFDVGCKRVLVSNDWYPTLQKPNVSLVTSRIREVTSNSIVTQDGNEYPVDIIVWSTGFQVHKIPFEIFGSNGVALSELWAESIQAYRGTTMPNFPNLFLILGPNTSFGYNTTVFMIEAQLNYIMEALLFMQESSASSILVKQNVFEQYNQQLRSKLKNTVWQLGGCHSYYYDAHGNNIGNWPDFTWIYYLLMRNFDHKNYHITKTSYDTSF
;
A
#
# COMPACT_ATOMS: atom_id res chain seq x y z
N MET A 1 -11.92 14.82 -27.23
CA MET A 1 -11.85 13.61 -28.07
C MET A 1 -13.10 12.80 -27.84
N ASN A 2 -13.86 12.48 -28.88
CA ASN A 2 -15.05 11.64 -28.77
C ASN A 2 -14.65 10.20 -29.13
N THR A 3 -14.66 9.29 -28.17
CA THR A 3 -14.22 7.89 -28.36
C THR A 3 -15.35 7.08 -29.02
N SER A 4 -15.16 6.62 -30.26
CA SER A 4 -16.15 5.82 -31.00
C SER A 4 -16.42 4.47 -30.34
N LYS A 5 -15.37 3.80 -29.85
CA LYS A 5 -15.45 2.52 -29.12
C LYS A 5 -14.34 2.45 -28.06
N LEU A 6 -14.66 1.93 -26.88
CA LEU A 6 -13.71 1.70 -25.80
C LEU A 6 -13.78 0.23 -25.36
N TYR A 7 -12.65 -0.47 -25.49
CA TYR A 7 -12.47 -1.82 -24.94
C TYR A 7 -11.74 -1.74 -23.61
N VAL A 8 -12.31 -2.34 -22.56
CA VAL A 8 -11.69 -2.42 -21.24
C VAL A 8 -11.26 -3.86 -21.02
N PHE A 9 -9.96 -4.12 -21.10
CA PHE A 9 -9.39 -5.44 -20.85
C PHE A 9 -9.16 -5.62 -19.34
N GLN A 10 -9.96 -6.49 -18.72
CA GLN A 10 -9.92 -6.72 -17.28
C GLN A 10 -9.44 -8.14 -16.98
N ARG A 11 -8.26 -8.26 -16.37
CA ARG A 11 -7.73 -9.56 -15.90
C ARG A 11 -8.43 -10.05 -14.63
N THR A 12 -8.69 -9.14 -13.70
CA THR A 12 -9.34 -9.45 -12.42
C THR A 12 -10.15 -8.23 -12.00
N PRO A 13 -11.44 -8.38 -11.65
CA PRO A 13 -12.23 -7.25 -11.13
C PRO A 13 -11.72 -6.80 -9.77
N ALA A 14 -12.07 -5.57 -9.40
CA ALA A 14 -11.77 -4.96 -8.11
C ALA A 14 -13.06 -4.59 -7.38
N TRP A 15 -13.01 -4.59 -6.05
CA TRP A 15 -14.07 -4.01 -5.24
C TRP A 15 -14.10 -2.49 -5.43
N VAL A 16 -15.28 -1.93 -5.73
CA VAL A 16 -15.48 -0.49 -5.93
C VAL A 16 -16.54 0.05 -4.98
N ILE A 17 -16.19 1.09 -4.24
CA ILE A 17 -17.09 1.84 -3.36
C ILE A 17 -17.40 3.22 -3.95
N PRO A 18 -18.57 3.80 -3.63
CA PRO A 18 -18.91 5.14 -4.07
C PRO A 18 -17.93 6.15 -3.48
N ARG A 19 -17.62 7.18 -4.27
CA ARG A 19 -16.87 8.34 -3.81
C ARG A 19 -17.82 9.32 -3.15
N ILE A 20 -17.57 9.63 -1.88
CA ILE A 20 -18.37 10.57 -1.08
C ILE A 20 -17.59 11.88 -0.92
N ASP A 21 -17.02 12.40 -2.02
CA ASP A 21 -16.42 13.73 -2.04
C ASP A 21 -17.44 14.77 -2.52
N ARG A 22 -17.31 15.98 -1.98
CA ARG A 22 -18.06 17.15 -2.44
C ARG A 22 -17.13 18.35 -2.50
N PRO A 23 -17.45 19.36 -3.32
CA PRO A 23 -16.76 20.64 -3.26
C PRO A 23 -16.80 21.20 -1.83
N ILE A 24 -15.65 21.65 -1.34
CA ILE A 24 -15.55 22.41 -0.09
C ILE A 24 -15.85 23.87 -0.42
N HIS A 25 -16.93 24.40 0.15
CA HIS A 25 -17.39 25.75 -0.10
C HIS A 25 -16.43 26.81 0.48
N ALA A 26 -16.45 28.02 -0.07
CA ALA A 26 -15.57 29.11 0.37
C ALA A 26 -15.77 29.47 1.85
N TRP A 27 -17.01 29.39 2.36
CA TRP A 27 -17.31 29.67 3.76
C TRP A 27 -16.72 28.60 4.70
N GLU A 28 -16.69 27.33 4.30
CA GLU A 28 -16.06 26.24 5.07
C GLU A 28 -14.56 26.44 5.15
N LYS A 29 -13.93 26.82 4.03
CA LYS A 29 -12.51 27.17 4.00
C LYS A 29 -12.22 28.33 4.95
N ARG A 30 -13.06 29.37 4.96
CA ARG A 30 -12.93 30.51 5.88
C ARG A 30 -13.09 30.06 7.34
N LEU A 31 -14.05 29.19 7.63
CA LEU A 31 -14.25 28.63 8.96
C LEU A 31 -13.02 27.84 9.43
N PHE A 32 -12.42 27.01 8.57
CA PHE A 32 -11.20 26.27 8.90
C PHE A 32 -9.99 27.18 9.12
N MET A 33 -9.87 28.26 8.35
CA MET A 33 -8.81 29.26 8.55
C MET A 33 -8.98 30.03 9.88
N MET A 34 -10.22 30.38 10.24
CA MET A 34 -10.51 31.09 11.49
C MET A 34 -10.41 30.19 12.73
N PHE A 35 -10.82 28.92 12.60
CA PHE A 35 -10.83 27.95 13.69
C PHE A 35 -10.16 26.64 13.25
N PRO A 36 -8.81 26.57 13.24
CA PRO A 36 -8.08 25.38 12.81
C PRO A 36 -8.43 24.10 13.58
N ILE A 37 -8.93 24.22 14.80
CA ILE A 37 -9.38 23.08 15.61
C ILE A 37 -10.54 22.32 14.96
N ILE A 38 -11.43 23.00 14.23
CA ILE A 38 -12.54 22.37 13.53
C ILE A 38 -12.01 21.45 12.43
N GLN A 39 -11.02 21.94 11.66
CA GLN A 39 -10.37 21.14 10.64
C GLN A 39 -9.64 19.93 11.25
N LYS A 40 -8.94 20.10 12.38
CA LYS A 40 -8.28 19.01 13.09
C LYS A 40 -9.28 17.96 13.57
N PHE A 41 -10.42 18.39 14.12
CA PHE A 41 -11.48 17.49 14.58
C PHE A 41 -12.07 16.67 13.43
N ILE A 42 -12.41 17.31 12.30
CA ILE A 42 -12.90 16.61 11.11
C ILE A 42 -11.87 15.62 10.58
N ARG A 43 -10.59 16.01 10.50
CA ARG A 43 -9.50 15.10 10.13
C ARG A 43 -9.39 13.91 11.08
N GLY A 44 -9.58 14.13 12.38
CA GLY A 44 -9.60 13.08 13.38
C GLY A 44 -10.74 12.08 13.17
N ILE A 45 -11.95 12.57 12.88
CA ILE A 45 -13.10 11.71 12.53
C ILE A 45 -12.79 10.89 11.28
N ILE A 46 -12.32 11.52 10.21
CA ILE A 46 -11.96 10.84 8.96
C ILE A 46 -10.91 9.76 9.22
N TYR A 47 -9.86 10.10 9.98
CA TYR A 47 -8.82 9.15 10.39
C TYR A 47 -9.43 7.94 11.09
N TRP A 48 -10.27 8.14 12.12
CA TRP A 48 -10.86 7.02 12.87
C TRP A 48 -11.84 6.17 12.06
N ILE A 49 -12.59 6.77 11.13
CA ILE A 49 -13.44 6.02 10.20
C ILE A 49 -12.58 5.07 9.36
N TYR A 50 -11.51 5.57 8.75
CA TYR A 50 -10.60 4.78 7.93
C TYR A 50 -9.84 3.73 8.76
N GLU A 51 -9.35 4.13 9.93
CA GLU A 51 -8.64 3.28 10.88
C GLU A 51 -9.50 2.11 11.36
N SER A 52 -10.82 2.33 11.56
CA SER A 52 -11.74 1.26 11.96
C SER A 52 -11.80 0.09 10.97
N THR A 53 -11.46 0.30 9.70
CA THR A 53 -11.46 -0.78 8.70
C THR A 53 -10.33 -1.79 8.92
N ALA A 54 -9.32 -1.48 9.75
CA ALA A 54 -8.35 -2.46 10.22
C ALA A 54 -9.01 -3.60 11.02
N LEU A 55 -10.14 -3.36 11.69
CA LEU A 55 -10.94 -4.42 12.34
C LEU A 55 -11.41 -5.48 11.34
N SER A 56 -11.71 -5.06 10.11
CA SER A 56 -12.12 -5.94 9.01
C SER A 56 -10.90 -6.54 8.29
N PHE A 57 -9.94 -5.71 7.89
CA PHE A 57 -8.84 -6.15 7.02
C PHE A 57 -7.73 -6.85 7.79
N THR A 58 -7.30 -6.30 8.92
CA THR A 58 -6.19 -6.84 9.71
C THR A 58 -6.69 -7.94 10.64
N TYR A 59 -7.68 -7.62 11.47
CA TYR A 59 -8.16 -8.50 12.54
C TYR A 59 -9.22 -9.49 12.07
N ARG A 60 -9.73 -9.35 10.84
CA ARG A 60 -10.78 -10.19 10.25
C ARG A 60 -11.95 -10.43 11.20
N LEU A 61 -12.43 -9.40 11.91
CA LEU A 61 -13.63 -9.53 12.73
C LEU A 61 -14.87 -9.83 11.85
N PRO A 62 -15.94 -10.44 12.41
CA PRO A 62 -17.14 -10.81 11.64
C PRO A 62 -17.80 -9.66 10.88
N ILE A 63 -17.59 -8.41 11.30
CA ILE A 63 -18.05 -7.19 10.60
C ILE A 63 -17.61 -7.14 9.12
N ARG A 64 -16.53 -7.84 8.76
CA ARG A 64 -16.05 -7.96 7.37
C ARG A 64 -17.13 -8.48 6.42
N HIS A 65 -17.99 -9.39 6.87
CA HIS A 65 -19.07 -9.93 6.05
C HIS A 65 -20.11 -8.86 5.74
N ILE A 66 -20.48 -8.04 6.73
CA ILE A 66 -21.39 -6.91 6.55
C ILE A 66 -20.78 -5.89 5.58
N CYS A 67 -19.50 -5.55 5.75
CA CYS A 67 -18.80 -4.65 4.83
C CYS A 67 -18.82 -5.19 3.40
N GLN A 68 -18.58 -6.50 3.23
CA GLN A 68 -18.59 -7.13 1.91
C GLN A 68 -19.97 -7.10 1.27
N GLU A 69 -21.04 -7.39 2.02
CA GLU A 69 -22.41 -7.30 1.50
C GLU A 69 -22.77 -5.87 1.07
N LEU A 70 -22.40 -4.86 1.86
CA LEU A 70 -22.65 -3.46 1.50
C LEU A 70 -21.91 -3.04 0.23
N ILE A 71 -20.69 -3.53 0.03
CA ILE A 71 -19.88 -3.22 -1.16
C ILE A 71 -20.40 -4.01 -2.38
N SER A 72 -20.78 -5.27 -2.20
CA SER A 72 -21.45 -6.08 -3.23
C SER A 72 -22.78 -5.43 -3.67
N TYR A 73 -23.54 -4.89 -2.72
CA TYR A 73 -24.77 -4.17 -3.01
C TYR A 73 -24.51 -2.93 -3.89
N ASN A 74 -23.37 -2.24 -3.73
CA ASN A 74 -23.01 -1.13 -4.62
C ASN A 74 -22.89 -1.59 -6.09
N LEU A 75 -22.27 -2.75 -6.34
CA LEU A 75 -22.20 -3.34 -7.68
C LEU A 75 -23.61 -3.66 -8.22
N ILE A 76 -24.43 -4.34 -7.41
CA ILE A 76 -25.80 -4.72 -7.78
C ILE A 76 -26.66 -3.49 -8.09
N ARG A 77 -26.54 -2.43 -7.29
CA ARG A 77 -27.30 -1.19 -7.44
C ARG A 77 -26.92 -0.43 -8.71
N GLN A 78 -25.64 -0.43 -9.08
CA GLN A 78 -25.15 0.38 -10.20
C GLN A 78 -25.18 -0.35 -11.54
N VAL A 79 -25.06 -1.68 -11.56
CA VAL A 79 -24.97 -2.47 -12.80
C VAL A 79 -26.27 -3.23 -13.04
N LYS A 80 -26.99 -2.88 -14.11
CA LYS A 80 -28.29 -3.48 -14.45
C LYS A 80 -28.15 -4.83 -15.15
N ASP A 81 -27.13 -5.01 -15.99
CA ASP A 81 -26.90 -6.24 -16.73
C ASP A 81 -26.34 -7.34 -15.81
N GLU A 82 -26.92 -8.55 -15.86
CA GLU A 82 -26.51 -9.66 -14.99
C GLU A 82 -25.18 -10.29 -15.38
N GLU A 83 -24.88 -10.39 -16.68
CA GLU A 83 -23.64 -10.98 -17.16
C GLU A 83 -22.45 -10.06 -16.82
N LEU A 84 -22.63 -8.76 -17.01
CA LEU A 84 -21.67 -7.73 -16.62
C LEU A 84 -21.45 -7.73 -15.10
N ARG A 85 -22.51 -7.90 -14.30
CA ARG A 85 -22.39 -8.09 -12.84
C ARG A 85 -21.50 -9.28 -12.49
N ARG A 86 -21.68 -10.43 -13.15
CA ARG A 86 -20.83 -11.62 -12.93
C ARG A 86 -19.37 -11.36 -13.30
N LYS A 87 -19.10 -10.66 -14.41
CA LYS A 87 -17.74 -10.29 -14.84
C LYS A 87 -17.06 -9.28 -13.91
N LEU A 88 -17.84 -8.48 -13.19
CA LEU A 88 -17.36 -7.44 -12.28
C LEU A 88 -17.29 -7.87 -10.81
N ALA A 89 -17.89 -9.01 -10.44
CA ALA A 89 -17.86 -9.52 -9.08
C ALA A 89 -16.50 -10.16 -8.76
N PRO A 90 -15.72 -9.63 -7.79
CA PRO A 90 -14.47 -10.26 -7.38
C PRO A 90 -14.70 -11.60 -6.66
N SER A 91 -13.78 -12.54 -6.88
CA SER A 91 -13.77 -13.86 -6.25
C SER A 91 -12.94 -13.92 -4.96
N PHE A 92 -12.61 -12.75 -4.40
CA PHE A 92 -11.72 -12.60 -3.23
C PHE A 92 -12.31 -11.62 -2.23
N ASP A 93 -11.92 -11.73 -0.96
CA ASP A 93 -12.46 -10.91 0.13
C ASP A 93 -12.20 -9.41 -0.08
N VAL A 94 -13.15 -8.57 0.35
CA VAL A 94 -12.93 -7.11 0.41
C VAL A 94 -11.71 -6.78 1.26
N GLY A 95 -10.83 -5.93 0.73
CA GLY A 95 -9.61 -5.49 1.42
C GLY A 95 -8.37 -6.32 1.10
N CYS A 96 -8.53 -7.49 0.48
CA CYS A 96 -7.38 -8.29 0.02
C CYS A 96 -6.53 -7.50 -0.99
N LYS A 97 -7.18 -6.70 -1.83
CA LYS A 97 -6.57 -5.61 -2.61
C LYS A 97 -7.16 -4.27 -2.17
N ARG A 98 -6.46 -3.18 -2.46
CA ARG A 98 -6.98 -1.82 -2.21
C ARG A 98 -8.32 -1.63 -2.93
N VAL A 99 -9.35 -1.27 -2.16
CA VAL A 99 -10.69 -0.98 -2.67
C VAL A 99 -10.65 0.31 -3.50
N LEU A 100 -11.26 0.30 -4.68
CA LEU A 100 -11.32 1.46 -5.55
C LEU A 100 -12.46 2.39 -5.15
N VAL A 101 -12.27 3.69 -5.31
CA VAL A 101 -13.26 4.71 -4.94
C VAL A 101 -13.70 5.48 -6.18
N SER A 102 -14.88 5.17 -6.69
CA SER A 102 -15.40 5.76 -7.94
C SER A 102 -16.92 5.74 -8.01
N ASN A 103 -17.47 6.83 -8.53
CA ASN A 103 -18.88 6.91 -8.93
C ASN A 103 -19.08 6.66 -10.44
N ASP A 104 -18.00 6.70 -11.23
CA ASP A 104 -18.08 6.69 -12.69
C ASP A 104 -17.76 5.34 -13.31
N TRP A 105 -17.09 4.44 -12.56
CA TRP A 105 -16.60 3.17 -13.07
C TRP A 105 -17.72 2.27 -13.62
N TYR A 106 -18.68 1.89 -12.76
CA TYR A 106 -19.78 1.02 -13.18
C TYR A 106 -20.74 1.65 -14.21
N PRO A 107 -21.10 2.95 -14.14
CA PRO A 107 -21.87 3.58 -15.19
C PRO A 107 -21.14 3.63 -16.54
N THR A 108 -19.81 3.84 -16.53
CA THR A 108 -19.02 3.88 -17.77
C THR A 108 -19.02 2.55 -18.49
N LEU A 109 -18.91 1.43 -17.78
CA LEU A 109 -18.92 0.09 -18.37
C LEU A 109 -20.26 -0.30 -19.02
N GLN A 110 -21.33 0.44 -18.75
CA GLN A 110 -22.67 0.22 -19.32
C GLN A 110 -22.98 1.16 -20.50
N LYS A 111 -22.06 2.06 -20.88
CA LYS A 111 -22.26 2.91 -22.05
C LYS A 111 -22.26 2.07 -23.33
N PRO A 112 -23.07 2.43 -24.35
CA PRO A 112 -23.23 1.62 -25.57
C PRO A 112 -21.93 1.45 -26.37
N ASN A 113 -21.01 2.41 -26.27
CA ASN A 113 -19.70 2.35 -26.92
C ASN A 113 -18.61 1.67 -26.08
N VAL A 114 -18.92 1.14 -24.90
CA VAL A 114 -17.94 0.50 -24.01
C VAL A 114 -18.16 -1.01 -23.99
N SER A 115 -17.07 -1.78 -23.96
CA SER A 115 -17.14 -3.24 -23.87
C SER A 115 -16.06 -3.76 -22.93
N LEU A 116 -16.49 -4.53 -21.93
CA LEU A 116 -15.61 -5.22 -20.99
C LEU A 116 -15.16 -6.55 -21.59
N VAL A 117 -13.85 -6.73 -21.74
CA VAL A 117 -13.23 -7.95 -22.26
C VAL A 117 -12.48 -8.63 -21.10
N THR A 118 -12.90 -9.83 -20.74
CA THR A 118 -12.29 -10.62 -19.65
C THR A 118 -11.40 -11.76 -20.17
N SER A 119 -11.41 -12.02 -21.47
CA SER A 119 -10.52 -12.97 -22.13
C SER A 119 -9.07 -12.48 -22.05
N ARG A 120 -8.14 -13.41 -21.81
CA ARG A 120 -6.71 -13.08 -21.73
C ARG A 120 -6.21 -12.58 -23.08
N ILE A 121 -5.37 -11.55 -23.06
CA ILE A 121 -4.69 -11.07 -24.26
C ILE A 121 -3.63 -12.10 -24.68
N ARG A 122 -3.62 -12.47 -25.96
CA ARG A 122 -2.60 -13.31 -26.59
C ARG A 122 -1.46 -12.45 -27.13
N GLU A 123 -1.79 -11.44 -27.92
CA GLU A 123 -0.81 -10.56 -28.56
C GLU A 123 -1.41 -9.20 -28.89
N VAL A 124 -0.53 -8.23 -29.10
CA VAL A 124 -0.85 -6.91 -29.67
C VAL A 124 -0.28 -6.91 -31.08
N THR A 125 -1.12 -6.63 -32.07
CA THR A 125 -0.73 -6.52 -33.47
C THR A 125 -0.53 -5.05 -33.86
N SER A 126 -0.29 -4.77 -35.15
CA SER A 126 -0.16 -3.41 -35.66
C SER A 126 -1.39 -2.52 -35.43
N ASN A 127 -2.59 -3.10 -35.36
CA ASN A 127 -3.86 -2.36 -35.35
C ASN A 127 -4.95 -3.02 -34.46
N SER A 128 -4.61 -4.06 -33.70
CA SER A 128 -5.57 -4.78 -32.88
C SER A 128 -4.97 -5.41 -31.64
N ILE A 129 -5.84 -5.78 -30.71
CA ILE A 129 -5.52 -6.67 -29.60
C ILE A 129 -6.23 -7.99 -29.85
N VAL A 130 -5.49 -9.10 -29.83
CA VAL A 130 -6.05 -10.43 -30.03
C VAL A 130 -6.08 -11.17 -28.70
N THR A 131 -7.23 -11.75 -28.37
CA THR A 131 -7.41 -12.54 -27.14
C THR A 131 -7.26 -14.04 -27.40
N GLN A 132 -7.07 -14.81 -26.32
CA GLN A 132 -6.82 -16.26 -26.40
C GLN A 132 -7.98 -17.08 -26.99
N ASP A 133 -9.20 -16.57 -26.90
CA ASP A 133 -10.40 -17.14 -27.51
C ASP A 133 -10.51 -16.84 -29.02
N GLY A 134 -9.51 -16.16 -29.61
CA GLY A 134 -9.43 -15.87 -31.05
C GLY A 134 -10.15 -14.59 -31.46
N ASN A 135 -10.77 -13.85 -30.53
CA ASN A 135 -11.39 -12.57 -30.84
C ASN A 135 -10.32 -11.50 -31.13
N GLU A 136 -10.59 -10.68 -32.13
CA GLU A 136 -9.74 -9.56 -32.52
C GLU A 136 -10.48 -8.23 -32.26
N TYR A 137 -9.80 -7.31 -31.58
CA TYR A 137 -10.32 -6.01 -31.21
C TYR A 137 -9.51 -4.90 -31.89
N PRO A 138 -9.99 -4.33 -33.00
CA PRO A 138 -9.34 -3.20 -33.65
C PRO A 138 -9.25 -2.00 -32.72
N VAL A 139 -8.06 -1.40 -32.60
CA VAL A 139 -7.82 -0.24 -31.73
C VAL A 139 -6.86 0.75 -32.37
N ASP A 140 -7.16 2.04 -32.26
CA ASP A 140 -6.28 3.13 -32.69
C ASP A 140 -5.30 3.56 -31.59
N ILE A 141 -5.68 3.36 -30.32
CA ILE A 141 -4.93 3.82 -29.14
C ILE A 141 -4.97 2.74 -28.06
N ILE A 142 -3.81 2.47 -27.46
CA ILE A 142 -3.67 1.60 -26.28
C ILE A 142 -3.27 2.45 -25.07
N VAL A 143 -4.01 2.31 -23.98
CA VAL A 143 -3.69 2.96 -22.69
C VAL A 143 -3.25 1.89 -21.70
N TRP A 144 -1.98 1.93 -21.30
CA TRP A 144 -1.39 0.99 -20.33
C TRP A 144 -1.75 1.38 -18.89
N SER A 145 -2.82 0.78 -18.36
CA SER A 145 -3.26 0.93 -16.96
C SER A 145 -2.85 -0.27 -16.10
N THR A 146 -1.62 -0.76 -16.28
CA THR A 146 -1.12 -2.05 -15.74
C THR A 146 -0.48 -1.99 -14.36
N GLY A 147 -0.48 -0.84 -13.69
CA GLY A 147 0.06 -0.67 -12.33
C GLY A 147 1.56 -0.37 -12.28
N PHE A 148 2.21 -0.72 -11.16
CA PHE A 148 3.59 -0.31 -10.83
C PHE A 148 4.42 -1.46 -10.24
N GLN A 149 5.75 -1.36 -10.38
CA GLN A 149 6.70 -2.14 -9.59
C GLN A 149 6.98 -1.40 -8.28
N VAL A 150 6.51 -1.92 -7.15
CA VAL A 150 6.49 -1.17 -5.87
C VAL A 150 7.71 -1.43 -4.96
N HIS A 151 8.55 -2.42 -5.26
CA HIS A 151 9.66 -2.84 -4.40
C HIS A 151 11.04 -2.77 -5.07
N LYS A 152 11.12 -2.26 -6.31
CA LYS A 152 12.38 -2.12 -7.03
C LYS A 152 13.02 -0.77 -6.70
N ILE A 153 14.17 -0.80 -6.04
CA ILE A 153 15.02 0.39 -5.89
C ILE A 153 15.77 0.61 -7.21
N PRO A 154 15.75 1.82 -7.79
CA PRO A 154 16.31 2.07 -9.13
C PRO A 154 17.84 2.25 -9.15
N PHE A 155 18.50 2.12 -8.00
CA PHE A 155 19.95 2.26 -7.82
C PHE A 155 20.46 1.22 -6.83
N GLU A 156 21.74 0.88 -6.95
CA GLU A 156 22.40 -0.05 -6.04
C GLU A 156 22.76 0.63 -4.71
N ILE A 157 22.54 -0.10 -3.61
CA ILE A 157 22.95 0.30 -2.26
C ILE A 157 23.80 -0.82 -1.71
N PHE A 158 25.05 -0.53 -1.33
CA PHE A 158 25.98 -1.51 -0.79
C PHE A 158 26.08 -1.36 0.72
N GLY A 159 26.00 -2.49 1.42
CA GLY A 159 26.21 -2.57 2.86
C GLY A 159 27.70 -2.48 3.25
N SER A 160 27.97 -2.42 4.55
CA SER A 160 29.34 -2.38 5.09
C SER A 160 30.15 -3.64 4.81
N ASN A 161 29.49 -4.75 4.45
CA ASN A 161 30.10 -6.00 4.02
C ASN A 161 30.29 -6.11 2.50
N GLY A 162 29.99 -5.04 1.74
CA GLY A 162 30.09 -5.01 0.28
C GLY A 162 28.95 -5.71 -0.46
N VAL A 163 27.95 -6.26 0.26
CA VAL A 163 26.80 -6.93 -0.34
C VAL A 163 25.74 -5.91 -0.75
N ALA A 164 25.16 -6.07 -1.94
CA ALA A 164 24.12 -5.19 -2.42
C ALA A 164 22.77 -5.45 -1.71
N LEU A 165 21.99 -4.40 -1.48
CA LEU A 165 20.64 -4.51 -0.94
C LEU A 165 19.73 -5.33 -1.84
N SER A 166 19.92 -5.21 -3.16
CA SER A 166 19.21 -5.97 -4.18
C SER A 166 19.43 -7.48 -4.04
N GLU A 167 20.65 -7.91 -3.70
CA GLU A 167 21.00 -9.31 -3.43
C GLU A 167 20.30 -9.82 -2.16
N LEU A 168 20.33 -9.06 -1.06
CA LEU A 168 19.66 -9.45 0.19
C LEU A 168 18.14 -9.51 0.04
N TRP A 169 17.56 -8.59 -0.73
CA TRP A 169 16.13 -8.55 -1.01
C TRP A 169 15.68 -9.54 -2.08
N ALA A 170 16.60 -10.16 -2.82
CA ALA A 170 16.25 -11.26 -3.72
C ALA A 170 15.69 -12.46 -2.95
N GLU A 171 16.16 -12.71 -1.73
CA GLU A 171 15.65 -13.77 -0.86
C GLU A 171 14.43 -13.34 -0.05
N SER A 172 14.49 -12.18 0.63
CA SER A 172 13.33 -11.67 1.37
C SER A 172 13.43 -10.18 1.65
N ILE A 173 12.42 -9.44 1.19
CA ILE A 173 12.32 -8.00 1.40
C ILE A 173 11.84 -7.73 2.83
N GLN A 174 12.75 -7.26 3.68
CA GLN A 174 12.51 -7.04 5.11
C GLN A 174 13.25 -5.80 5.60
N ALA A 175 12.71 -5.15 6.63
CA ALA A 175 13.37 -4.07 7.35
C ALA A 175 12.89 -4.03 8.80
N TYR A 176 13.78 -3.68 9.73
CA TYR A 176 13.38 -3.40 11.11
C TYR A 176 12.52 -2.14 11.13
N ARG A 177 11.27 -2.27 11.59
CA ARG A 177 10.27 -1.20 11.62
C ARG A 177 10.03 -0.53 10.26
N GLY A 178 10.30 -1.24 9.17
CA GLY A 178 10.24 -0.68 7.81
C GLY A 178 11.27 0.41 7.53
N THR A 179 12.29 0.56 8.39
CA THR A 179 13.16 1.75 8.42
C THR A 179 14.64 1.40 8.36
N THR A 180 15.14 0.47 9.17
CA THR A 180 16.60 0.17 9.24
C THR A 180 16.88 -1.30 8.97
N MET A 181 18.12 -1.64 8.63
CA MET A 181 18.52 -3.00 8.30
C MET A 181 19.92 -3.34 8.84
N PRO A 182 20.19 -4.60 9.22
CA PRO A 182 21.53 -5.08 9.49
C PRO A 182 22.44 -4.89 8.26
N ASN A 183 23.74 -4.74 8.47
CA ASN A 183 24.77 -4.46 7.44
C ASN A 183 24.63 -3.12 6.67
N PHE A 184 23.61 -2.30 6.91
CA PHE A 184 23.45 -0.97 6.30
C PHE A 184 23.49 0.13 7.37
N PRO A 185 24.68 0.48 7.88
CA PRO A 185 24.80 1.51 8.91
C PRO A 185 24.29 2.85 8.38
N ASN A 186 23.58 3.61 9.23
CA ASN A 186 23.02 4.93 8.92
C ASN A 186 22.05 4.99 7.71
N LEU A 187 21.61 3.84 7.17
CA LEU A 187 20.56 3.78 6.16
C LEU A 187 19.19 3.83 6.82
N PHE A 188 18.37 4.81 6.42
CA PHE A 188 16.98 4.93 6.83
C PHE A 188 16.05 4.90 5.61
N LEU A 189 15.20 3.89 5.55
CA LEU A 189 14.15 3.73 4.55
C LEU A 189 12.89 4.44 5.03
N ILE A 190 12.32 5.30 4.17
CA ILE A 190 10.98 5.84 4.35
C ILE A 190 10.06 5.07 3.42
N LEU A 191 8.92 4.62 3.95
CA LEU A 191 8.01 3.69 3.28
C LEU A 191 8.69 2.39 2.84
N GLY A 192 9.57 1.86 3.70
CA GLY A 192 10.19 0.56 3.48
C GLY A 192 9.20 -0.61 3.64
N PRO A 193 9.72 -1.85 3.68
CA PRO A 193 8.91 -3.05 3.82
C PRO A 193 7.92 -2.99 4.98
N ASN A 194 6.72 -3.53 4.75
CA ASN A 194 5.64 -3.66 5.74
C ASN A 194 5.16 -2.35 6.42
N THR A 195 5.26 -1.20 5.74
CA THR A 195 4.66 0.06 6.21
C THR A 195 3.40 0.48 5.43
N SER A 196 3.03 -0.25 4.38
CA SER A 196 1.88 0.06 3.54
C SER A 196 0.58 -0.50 4.11
N PHE A 197 -0.56 0.00 3.66
CA PHE A 197 -1.87 -0.53 4.01
C PHE A 197 -2.94 -0.10 3.01
N GLY A 198 -4.07 -0.81 3.07
CA GLY A 198 -5.24 -0.53 2.25
C GLY A 198 -6.26 0.43 2.87
N TYR A 199 -6.07 0.88 4.12
CA TYR A 199 -7.16 1.50 4.88
C TYR A 199 -6.98 2.94 5.37
N ASN A 200 -5.76 3.45 5.57
CA ASN A 200 -5.57 4.81 6.11
C ASN A 200 -4.64 5.67 5.23
N THR A 201 -4.12 6.77 5.76
CA THR A 201 -3.20 7.70 5.09
C THR A 201 -1.74 7.30 5.25
N THR A 202 -1.03 7.16 4.14
CA THR A 202 0.42 6.89 4.12
C THR A 202 1.22 8.05 4.74
N VAL A 203 0.72 9.28 4.68
CA VAL A 203 1.40 10.46 5.24
C VAL A 203 1.64 10.28 6.75
N PHE A 204 0.68 9.67 7.47
CA PHE A 204 0.83 9.41 8.90
C PHE A 204 1.97 8.44 9.21
N MET A 205 2.21 7.44 8.35
CA MET A 205 3.36 6.53 8.48
C MET A 205 4.67 7.25 8.23
N ILE A 206 4.72 8.11 7.21
CA ILE A 206 5.90 8.93 6.91
C ILE A 206 6.23 9.81 8.11
N GLU A 207 5.25 10.52 8.67
CA GLU A 207 5.43 11.37 9.85
C GLU A 207 5.93 10.56 11.06
N ALA A 208 5.37 9.37 11.30
CA ALA A 208 5.85 8.46 12.34
C ALA A 208 7.30 8.02 12.11
N GLN A 209 7.67 7.62 10.90
CA GLN A 209 9.05 7.26 10.54
C GLN A 209 10.01 8.43 10.70
N LEU A 210 9.62 9.62 10.23
CA LEU A 210 10.43 10.82 10.34
C LEU A 210 10.72 11.18 11.80
N ASN A 211 9.74 11.10 12.69
CA ASN A 211 9.97 11.35 14.13
C ASN A 211 11.05 10.40 14.69
N TYR A 212 10.94 9.11 14.40
CA TYR A 212 11.93 8.12 14.84
C TYR A 212 13.32 8.37 14.26
N ILE A 213 13.41 8.71 12.97
CA ILE A 213 14.68 9.02 12.30
C ILE A 213 15.30 10.28 12.88
N MET A 214 14.52 11.34 13.10
CA MET A 214 15.01 12.58 13.68
C MET A 214 15.54 12.36 15.10
N GLU A 215 14.84 11.57 15.93
CA GLU A 215 15.35 11.21 17.25
C GLU A 215 16.63 10.37 17.19
N ALA A 216 16.75 9.46 16.21
CA ALA A 216 17.99 8.70 16.01
C ALA A 216 19.17 9.62 15.67
N LEU A 217 18.96 10.60 14.78
CA LEU A 217 19.98 11.58 14.39
C LEU A 217 20.38 12.49 15.56
N LEU A 218 19.41 12.98 16.34
CA LEU A 218 19.69 13.76 17.55
C LEU A 218 20.46 12.93 18.57
N PHE A 219 20.07 11.68 18.80
CA PHE A 219 20.80 10.76 19.67
C PHE A 219 22.24 10.56 19.19
N MET A 220 22.47 10.40 17.88
CA MET A 220 23.81 10.27 17.32
C MET A 220 24.67 11.51 17.60
N GLN A 221 24.10 12.70 17.42
CA GLN A 221 24.77 13.96 17.70
C GLN A 221 25.13 14.08 19.19
N GLU A 222 24.18 13.84 20.10
CA GLU A 222 24.38 13.95 21.55
C GLU A 222 25.36 12.92 22.10
N SER A 223 25.35 11.70 21.56
CA SER A 223 26.23 10.60 22.00
C SER A 223 27.59 10.57 21.28
N SER A 224 27.84 11.50 20.37
CA SER A 224 28.99 11.48 19.45
C SER A 224 29.14 10.13 18.74
N ALA A 225 28.01 9.59 18.25
CA ALA A 225 27.99 8.36 17.47
C ALA A 225 28.22 8.66 15.98
N SER A 226 29.15 7.94 15.37
CA SER A 226 29.42 7.98 13.93
C SER A 226 28.54 7.00 13.15
N SER A 227 28.05 5.94 13.80
CA SER A 227 27.21 4.94 13.16
C SER A 227 26.20 4.34 14.12
N ILE A 228 24.99 4.09 13.60
CA ILE A 228 23.99 3.22 14.21
C ILE A 228 23.65 2.07 13.26
N LEU A 229 23.55 0.87 13.82
CA LEU A 229 23.23 -0.34 13.07
C LEU A 229 22.30 -1.23 13.89
N VAL A 230 21.14 -1.59 13.35
CA VAL A 230 20.20 -2.45 14.08
C VAL A 230 20.82 -3.83 14.31
N LYS A 231 20.61 -4.39 15.51
CA LYS A 231 21.11 -5.71 15.88
C LYS A 231 20.39 -6.81 15.08
N GLN A 232 21.15 -7.81 14.60
CA GLN A 232 20.62 -8.91 13.79
C GLN A 232 19.48 -9.66 14.47
N ASN A 233 19.64 -10.04 15.75
CA ASN A 233 18.63 -10.77 16.50
C ASN A 233 17.33 -9.97 16.69
N VAL A 234 17.43 -8.65 16.87
CA VAL A 234 16.27 -7.75 17.00
C VAL A 234 15.53 -7.64 15.67
N PHE A 235 16.27 -7.50 14.57
CA PHE A 235 15.72 -7.49 13.22
C PHE A 235 14.96 -8.80 12.91
N GLU A 236 15.56 -9.95 13.20
CA GLU A 236 14.94 -11.27 12.96
C GLU A 236 13.68 -11.47 13.81
N GLN A 237 13.76 -11.18 15.11
CA GLN A 237 12.64 -11.33 16.03
C GLN A 237 11.45 -10.44 15.61
N TYR A 238 11.73 -9.18 15.26
CA TYR A 238 10.71 -8.25 14.77
C TYR A 238 10.00 -8.78 13.52
N ASN A 239 10.77 -9.18 12.50
CA ASN A 239 10.22 -9.67 11.25
C ASN A 239 9.48 -11.00 11.42
N GLN A 240 9.92 -11.88 12.33
CA GLN A 240 9.19 -13.11 12.66
C GLN A 240 7.82 -12.81 13.30
N GLN A 241 7.77 -11.88 14.26
CA GLN A 241 6.51 -11.46 14.90
C GLN A 241 5.57 -10.81 13.88
N LEU A 242 6.10 -9.94 13.02
CA LEU A 242 5.37 -9.26 11.96
C LEU A 242 4.75 -10.25 10.98
N ARG A 243 5.54 -11.22 10.49
CA ARG A 243 5.05 -12.31 9.63
C ARG A 243 3.94 -13.12 10.32
N SER A 244 4.09 -13.42 11.61
CA SER A 244 3.07 -14.14 12.37
C SER A 244 1.73 -13.39 12.39
N LYS A 245 1.76 -12.07 12.62
CA LYS A 245 0.56 -11.22 12.56
C LYS A 245 -0.08 -11.21 11.17
N LEU A 246 0.73 -11.12 10.11
CA LEU A 246 0.25 -11.05 8.72
C LEU A 246 -0.53 -12.30 8.27
N LYS A 247 -0.18 -13.50 8.80
CA LYS A 247 -0.81 -14.77 8.43
C LYS A 247 -2.33 -14.78 8.54
N ASN A 248 -2.87 -14.06 9.52
CA ASN A 248 -4.31 -14.04 9.81
C ASN A 248 -5.04 -12.84 9.20
N THR A 249 -4.38 -12.06 8.36
CA THR A 249 -4.97 -10.85 7.75
C THR A 249 -5.73 -11.18 6.47
N VAL A 250 -6.58 -10.26 6.01
CA VAL A 250 -7.26 -10.38 4.70
C VAL A 250 -6.27 -10.37 3.55
N TRP A 251 -5.09 -9.76 3.70
CA TRP A 251 -4.11 -9.76 2.64
C TRP A 251 -3.64 -11.18 2.36
N GLN A 252 -3.40 -11.99 3.40
CA GLN A 252 -2.99 -13.39 3.30
C GLN A 252 -4.15 -14.36 3.01
N LEU A 253 -5.27 -14.22 3.73
CA LEU A 253 -6.38 -15.19 3.69
C LEU A 253 -7.51 -14.81 2.75
N GLY A 254 -7.48 -13.61 2.16
CA GLY A 254 -8.57 -13.08 1.34
C GLY A 254 -8.66 -13.68 -0.06
N GLY A 255 -7.77 -14.59 -0.44
CA GLY A 255 -7.88 -15.35 -1.70
C GLY A 255 -7.51 -14.56 -2.97
N CYS A 256 -6.74 -13.47 -2.84
CA CYS A 256 -6.29 -12.69 -3.98
C CYS A 256 -4.79 -12.83 -4.25
N HIS A 257 -4.41 -12.75 -5.53
CA HIS A 257 -3.02 -12.50 -5.92
C HIS A 257 -2.79 -10.99 -6.02
N SER A 258 -2.03 -10.44 -5.07
CA SER A 258 -1.69 -9.02 -4.96
C SER A 258 -0.19 -8.79 -5.17
N TYR A 259 0.20 -7.53 -5.39
CA TYR A 259 1.60 -7.12 -5.46
C TYR A 259 2.27 -7.08 -4.07
N TYR A 260 1.54 -7.39 -3.00
CA TYR A 260 2.05 -7.39 -1.62
C TYR A 260 3.03 -8.54 -1.33
N TYR A 261 3.19 -9.49 -2.25
CA TYR A 261 3.94 -10.71 -2.06
C TYR A 261 5.29 -10.68 -2.78
N ASP A 262 6.32 -11.21 -2.13
CA ASP A 262 7.55 -11.61 -2.80
C ASP A 262 7.38 -12.94 -3.56
N ALA A 263 8.45 -13.37 -4.25
CA ALA A 263 8.47 -14.63 -5.00
C ALA A 263 8.29 -15.87 -4.11
N HIS A 264 8.50 -15.73 -2.79
CA HIS A 264 8.36 -16.79 -1.80
C HIS A 264 6.98 -16.77 -1.09
N GLY A 265 6.09 -15.86 -1.48
CA GLY A 265 4.74 -15.75 -0.92
C GLY A 265 4.66 -15.03 0.42
N ASN A 266 5.74 -14.37 0.87
CA ASN A 266 5.70 -13.55 2.08
C ASN A 266 5.05 -12.21 1.76
N ASN A 267 4.18 -11.73 2.65
CA ASN A 267 3.68 -10.37 2.56
C ASN A 267 4.76 -9.37 3.02
N ILE A 268 5.27 -8.59 2.07
CA ILE A 268 6.36 -7.62 2.24
C ILE A 268 5.85 -6.17 2.22
N GLY A 269 4.57 -5.96 1.91
CA GLY A 269 3.99 -4.64 1.73
C GLY A 269 3.25 -4.14 2.96
N ASN A 270 2.45 -4.98 3.61
CA ASN A 270 1.42 -4.50 4.54
C ASN A 270 1.89 -4.43 6.00
N TRP A 271 1.45 -3.38 6.69
CA TRP A 271 1.46 -3.24 8.13
C TRP A 271 0.25 -3.98 8.74
N PRO A 272 0.45 -4.98 9.61
CA PRO A 272 -0.63 -5.82 10.14
C PRO A 272 -1.17 -5.33 11.48
N ASP A 273 -1.36 -4.01 11.64
CA ASP A 273 -1.93 -3.47 12.88
C ASP A 273 -2.56 -2.08 12.67
N PHE A 274 -3.14 -1.50 13.70
CA PHE A 274 -3.55 -0.10 13.64
C PHE A 274 -2.35 0.82 13.37
N THR A 275 -2.56 1.89 12.61
CA THR A 275 -1.52 2.89 12.32
C THR A 275 -1.09 3.65 13.58
N TRP A 276 -1.99 3.88 14.54
CA TRP A 276 -1.58 4.48 15.82
C TRP A 276 -0.63 3.59 16.64
N ILE A 277 -0.70 2.26 16.48
CA ILE A 277 0.27 1.34 17.09
C ILE A 277 1.64 1.51 16.44
N TYR A 278 1.69 1.69 15.12
CA TYR A 278 2.94 2.04 14.44
C TYR A 278 3.48 3.38 14.92
N TYR A 279 2.63 4.40 15.08
CA TYR A 279 3.05 5.66 15.68
C TYR A 279 3.65 5.48 17.06
N LEU A 280 3.02 4.70 17.95
CA LEU A 280 3.59 4.41 19.28
C LEU A 280 4.92 3.66 19.21
N LEU A 281 5.03 2.72 18.27
CA LEU A 281 6.28 2.01 18.01
C LEU A 281 7.38 3.01 17.62
N MET A 282 7.10 3.90 16.67
CA MET A 282 8.03 4.89 16.13
C MET A 282 8.18 6.15 16.99
N ARG A 283 7.42 6.27 18.09
CA ARG A 283 7.35 7.50 18.89
C ARG A 283 8.69 7.89 19.49
N ASN A 284 9.50 6.91 19.90
CA ASN A 284 10.82 7.16 20.47
C ASN A 284 11.88 6.30 19.79
N PHE A 285 13.08 6.84 19.60
CA PHE A 285 14.23 6.07 19.14
C PHE A 285 14.70 5.07 20.20
N ASP A 286 14.67 3.79 19.87
CA ASP A 286 15.00 2.68 20.77
C ASP A 286 16.47 2.25 20.62
N HIS A 287 17.39 3.17 20.92
CA HIS A 287 18.85 3.00 20.83
C HIS A 287 19.39 1.66 21.37
N LYS A 288 18.75 1.05 22.38
CA LYS A 288 19.13 -0.27 22.94
C LYS A 288 19.12 -1.40 21.90
N ASN A 289 18.35 -1.25 20.82
CA ASN A 289 18.22 -2.22 19.73
C ASN A 289 19.29 -2.06 18.64
N TYR A 290 20.20 -1.11 18.82
CA TYR A 290 21.25 -0.79 17.86
C TYR A 290 22.64 -1.03 18.45
N HIS A 291 23.58 -1.39 17.58
CA HIS A 291 25.00 -1.18 17.79
C HIS A 291 25.31 0.29 17.51
N ILE A 292 25.99 0.94 18.46
CA ILE A 292 26.36 2.35 18.37
C ILE A 292 27.89 2.43 18.29
N THR A 293 28.42 2.96 17.20
CA THR A 293 29.85 3.22 17.05
C THR A 293 30.11 4.69 17.35
N LYS A 294 31.07 4.98 18.25
CA LYS A 294 31.45 6.36 18.56
C LYS A 294 32.41 6.93 17.51
N THR A 295 32.37 8.24 17.34
CA THR A 295 33.37 8.98 16.59
C THR A 295 34.71 8.87 17.31
N SER A 296 35.69 8.20 16.68
CA SER A 296 37.08 8.33 17.09
C SER A 296 37.60 9.66 16.55
N TYR A 297 37.72 10.67 17.40
CA TYR A 297 38.53 11.83 17.04
C TYR A 297 39.99 11.38 17.09
N ASP A 298 40.58 11.14 15.92
CA ASP A 298 42.03 11.05 15.83
C ASP A 298 42.55 12.49 15.95
N THR A 299 42.94 12.90 17.15
CA THR A 299 43.48 14.24 17.42
C THR A 299 44.97 14.34 17.07
N SER A 300 45.44 13.56 16.10
CA SER A 300 46.82 13.61 15.61
C SER A 300 46.90 14.43 14.32
N PHE A 301 47.00 15.75 14.47
CA PHE A 301 47.57 16.67 13.48
C PHE A 301 48.82 17.31 14.07
#